data_AF-A0A535LFJ6-F1
#
_entry.id   AF-A0A535LFJ6-F1
#
_cell.length_a   1.000
_cell.length_b   1.000
_cell.length_c   1.000
_cell.angle_alpha   90.00
_cell.angle_beta   90.00
_cell.angle_gamma   90.00
#
_symmetry.space_group_name_H-M   'P 1'
#
loop_
_entity.id
_entity.type
_entity.pdbx_description
1 polymer ?
#
loop_
_entity_poly.entity_id
_entity_poly.type
_entity_poly.pdbx_seq_one_letter_code
_entity_poly.pdbx_strand_id
1 'polypeptide(L)' 'MTLWILAPGSSTWTIAQAYSTSATFNWNTTGKAAGTYRFSVWARDATSSGSCNSLGCNDSFVPGTAYVLT' A
#
# COMPACT_ATOMS: atom_id res chain seq x y z
N MET A 1 2.94 -9.90 -1.23
CA MET A 1 2.27 -8.70 -0.69
C MET A 1 1.95 -7.70 -1.78
N THR A 2 0.90 -6.92 -1.59
CA THR A 2 0.61 -5.68 -2.33
C THR A 2 0.78 -4.48 -1.40
N LEU A 3 1.17 -3.33 -1.96
CA LEU A 3 1.29 -2.07 -1.21
C LEU A 3 0.41 -1.00 -1.85
N TRP A 4 -0.36 -0.32 -1.02
CA TRP A 4 -1.19 0.80 -1.39
C TRP A 4 -0.69 2.08 -0.72
N ILE A 5 -0.79 3.20 -1.44
CA ILE A 5 -0.43 4.53 -0.95
C ILE A 5 -1.60 5.51 -1.13
N LEU A 6 -1.80 6.38 -0.14
CA LEU A 6 -2.69 7.53 -0.21
C LEU A 6 -1.83 8.79 -0.09
N ALA A 7 -1.84 9.62 -1.12
CA ALA A 7 -1.12 10.88 -1.11
C ALA A 7 -1.83 11.95 -0.24
N PRO A 8 -1.10 12.96 0.26
CA PRO A 8 -1.69 14.09 0.97
C PRO A 8 -2.80 14.74 0.13
N GLY A 9 -3.96 14.98 0.73
CA GLY A 9 -5.11 15.57 0.04
C GLY A 9 -5.88 14.63 -0.91
N SER A 10 -5.42 13.39 -1.11
CA SER A 10 -6.17 12.39 -1.89
C SER A 10 -7.23 11.69 -1.02
N SER A 11 -8.34 11.32 -1.64
CA SER A 11 -9.34 10.37 -1.10
C SER A 11 -9.25 8.98 -1.73
N THR A 12 -8.34 8.79 -2.70
CA THR A 12 -8.22 7.57 -3.51
C THR A 12 -6.88 6.89 -3.25
N TRP A 13 -6.95 5.61 -2.82
CA TRP A 13 -5.80 4.74 -2.69
C TRP A 13 -5.29 4.28 -4.05
N THR A 14 -3.98 4.27 -4.24
CA THR A 14 -3.34 3.76 -5.45
C THR A 14 -2.36 2.63 -5.13
N ILE A 15 -2.18 1.71 -6.07
CA ILE A 15 -1.21 0.62 -5.93
C ILE A 15 0.19 1.19 -6.10
N ALA A 16 0.98 1.17 -5.03
CA ALA A 16 2.40 1.51 -5.05
C ALA A 16 3.26 0.30 -5.45
N GLN A 17 2.83 -0.92 -5.06
CA GLN A 17 3.45 -2.17 -5.47
C GLN A 17 2.37 -3.22 -5.74
N ALA A 18 2.36 -3.76 -6.96
CA ALA A 18 1.54 -4.92 -7.30
C ALA A 18 1.97 -6.16 -6.49
N TYR A 19 1.24 -7.27 -6.63
CA TYR A 19 1.53 -8.46 -5.85
C TYR A 19 2.95 -8.95 -6.16
N SER A 20 3.77 -9.03 -5.12
CA SER A 20 5.17 -9.48 -5.20
C SER A 20 5.52 -10.35 -4.00
N THR A 21 6.45 -11.28 -4.18
CA THR A 21 7.04 -12.06 -3.09
C THR A 21 8.05 -11.24 -2.26
N SER A 22 8.52 -10.10 -2.78
CA SER A 22 9.35 -9.16 -2.02
C SER A 22 8.54 -8.51 -0.90
N ALA A 23 9.05 -8.61 0.33
CA ALA A 23 8.50 -7.93 1.51
C ALA A 23 8.97 -6.47 1.65
N THR A 24 9.78 -5.98 0.69
CA THR A 24 10.36 -4.64 0.72
C THR A 24 9.90 -3.83 -0.49
N PHE A 25 9.55 -2.57 -0.24
CA PHE A 25 9.22 -1.58 -1.26
C PHE A 25 10.12 -0.34 -1.07
N ASN A 26 10.82 0.05 -2.14
CA ASN A 26 11.63 1.26 -2.14
C ASN A 26 10.81 2.45 -2.65
N TRP A 27 10.45 3.36 -1.75
CA TRP A 27 9.66 4.54 -2.10
C TRP A 27 10.57 5.73 -2.45
N ASN A 28 10.64 6.09 -3.74
CA ASN A 28 11.31 7.33 -4.15
C ASN A 28 10.41 8.53 -3.86
N THR A 29 10.88 9.46 -3.02
CA THR A 29 10.14 10.66 -2.60
C THR A 29 10.46 11.91 -3.44
N THR A 30 11.40 11.82 -4.37
CA THR A 30 11.82 12.95 -5.21
C THR A 30 10.63 13.51 -6.00
N GLY A 31 10.39 14.82 -5.87
CA GLY A 31 9.30 15.51 -6.56
C GLY A 31 7.89 15.22 -6.03
N LYS A 32 7.76 14.52 -4.89
CA LYS A 32 6.46 14.30 -4.23
C LYS A 32 6.11 15.48 -3.34
N ALA A 33 4.81 15.75 -3.23
CA ALA A 33 4.31 16.83 -2.38
C ALA A 33 4.60 16.54 -0.91
N ALA A 34 5.00 17.56 -0.15
CA ALA A 34 5.07 17.46 1.30
C ALA A 34 3.68 17.20 1.92
N GLY A 35 3.65 16.47 3.03
CA GLY A 35 2.44 16.16 3.78
C GLY A 35 2.35 14.71 4.24
N THR A 36 1.18 14.36 4.79
CA THR A 36 0.94 13.02 5.33
C THR A 36 0.53 12.04 4.24
N TYR A 37 1.41 11.09 3.95
CA TYR A 37 1.09 9.88 3.18
C TYR A 37 0.54 8.81 4.11
N ARG A 38 -0.35 7.95 3.59
CA ARG A 38 -0.75 6.73 4.28
C ARG A 38 -0.37 5.51 3.45
N PHE A 39 0.06 4.44 4.11
CA PHE A 39 0.46 3.20 3.50
C PHE A 39 -0.41 2.06 4.03
N SER A 40 -0.83 1.16 3.14
CA SER A 40 -1.48 -0.08 3.54
C SER A 40 -0.80 -1.26 2.87
N VAL A 41 -0.38 -2.23 3.68
CA VAL A 41 0.35 -3.43 3.22
C VAL A 41 -0.58 -4.62 3.37
N TRP A 42 -0.73 -5.37 2.29
CA TRP A 42 -1.68 -6.48 2.19
C TRP A 42 -0.87 -7.75 1.92
N ALA A 43 -0.96 -8.71 2.83
CA ALA A 43 -0.34 -10.01 2.70
C ALA A 43 -1.37 -11.03 2.22
N ARG A 44 -0.95 -11.89 1.30
CA ARG A 44 -1.71 -13.05 0.84
C ARG A 44 -0.71 -14.18 0.68
N ASP A 45 -1.04 -15.34 1.22
CA ASP A 45 -0.32 -16.58 0.97
C ASP A 45 -0.45 -16.98 -0.50
N ALA A 46 0.58 -17.60 -1.06
CA ALA A 46 0.60 -17.95 -2.48
C ALA A 46 -0.44 -19.02 -2.86
N THR A 47 -0.82 -19.86 -1.91
CA THR A 47 -1.82 -20.92 -2.08
C THR A 47 -3.23 -20.48 -1.69
N SER A 48 -3.36 -19.36 -0.98
CA SER A 48 -4.65 -18.76 -0.63
C SER A 48 -5.18 -17.89 -1.76
N SER A 49 -6.49 -18.01 -2.05
CA SER A 49 -7.20 -17.04 -2.87
C SER A 49 -7.37 -15.68 -2.17
N GLY A 50 -7.26 -15.67 -0.84
CA GLY A 50 -7.58 -14.52 0.01
C GLY A 50 -9.06 -14.16 0.03
N SER A 51 -9.40 -13.16 0.85
CA SER A 51 -10.67 -12.46 0.84
C SER A 51 -10.57 -11.19 -0.02
N CYS A 52 -11.51 -11.00 -0.94
CA CYS A 52 -11.46 -9.95 -1.94
C CYS A 52 -12.41 -8.79 -1.63
N ASN A 53 -11.99 -7.57 -1.95
CA ASN A 53 -12.83 -6.37 -1.99
C ASN A 53 -12.42 -5.47 -3.18
N SER A 54 -12.93 -4.24 -3.22
CA SER A 54 -12.64 -3.28 -4.31
C SER A 54 -11.16 -2.89 -4.46
N LEU A 55 -10.33 -3.18 -3.46
CA LEU A 55 -8.89 -2.92 -3.45
C LEU A 55 -8.07 -4.22 -3.60
N GLY A 56 -8.69 -5.33 -3.98
CA GLY A 56 -8.02 -6.61 -4.25
C GLY A 56 -8.23 -7.66 -3.17
N CYS A 57 -7.41 -8.71 -3.18
CA CYS A 57 -7.54 -9.88 -2.30
C CYS A 57 -6.36 -10.01 -1.33
N ASN A 58 -6.64 -10.32 -0.07
CA ASN A 58 -5.65 -10.52 0.99
C ASN A 58 -6.07 -11.59 2.00
N ASP A 59 -5.12 -12.10 2.78
CA ASP A 59 -5.40 -12.88 4.00
C ASP A 59 -5.29 -12.01 5.26
N SER A 60 -4.41 -11.00 5.21
CA SER A 60 -4.19 -10.05 6.30
C SER A 60 -3.67 -8.72 5.75
N PHE A 61 -3.89 -7.63 6.48
CA PHE A 61 -3.40 -6.32 6.09
C PHE A 61 -3.09 -5.41 7.28
N VAL A 62 -2.16 -4.48 7.05
CA VAL A 62 -1.91 -3.34 7.94
C VAL A 62 -2.69 -2.13 7.43
N PRO A 63 -3.59 -1.54 8.25
CA PRO A 63 -4.40 -0.41 7.82
C PRO A 63 -3.63 0.91 7.92
N GLY A 64 -3.39 1.54 6.77
CA GLY A 64 -3.24 3.00 6.65
C GLY A 64 -2.20 3.69 7.54
N THR A 65 -1.04 3.07 7.77
CA THR A 65 0.08 3.66 8.53
C THR A 65 0.50 5.00 7.95
N ALA A 66 0.51 6.05 8.77
CA ALA A 66 0.85 7.40 8.34
C ALA A 66 2.36 7.64 8.34
N TYR A 67 2.84 8.39 7.33
CA TYR A 67 4.19 8.91 7.26
C TYR A 67 4.14 10.38 6.81
N VAL A 68 4.80 11.27 7.56
CA VAL A 68 4.87 12.69 7.20
C VAL A 68 6.13 12.91 6.37
N LEU A 69 5.94 13.29 5.11
CA LEU A 69 7.02 13.75 4.24
C LEU A 69 7.17 15.27 4.42
N THR A 70 8.34 15.69 4.89
CA THR A 70 8.71 17.10 5.07
C THR A 70 9.54 17.61 3.91
#